data_AF-A0A8J5Y7K4-F1
#
_entry.id   AF-A0A8J5Y7K4-F1
#
_cell.length_a   1.000
_cell.length_b   1.000
_cell.length_c   1.000
_cell.angle_alpha   90.00
_cell.angle_beta   90.00
_cell.angle_gamma   90.00
#
_symmetry.space_group_name_H-M   'P 1'
#
loop_
_entity.id
_entity.type
_entity.pdbx_description
1 polymer ?
#
loop_
_entity_poly.entity_id
_entity_poly.type
_entity_poly.pdbx_seq_one_letter_code
_entity_poly.pdbx_strand_id
1 'polypeptide(L)'
;MVTLFSIQFHEPSLTLLLLLLLLVVPFSSSLTVGSQRNFTTTAILLPSESADACGSSPRPYSCPVNCFRTDPVCGDDGVTYWCGCADAHCSGAKVAKIGFCNVGNNGGTGSFPGQALLLLHIVWLIVLGFSVFFGLI
;
A
#
# COMPACT_ATOMS: atom_id res chain seq x y z
N MET A 1 -23.55 -38.52 26.79
CA MET A 1 -22.87 -39.76 26.40
C MET A 1 -23.13 -39.99 24.92
N VAL A 2 -22.03 -40.15 24.19
CA VAL A 2 -21.79 -40.26 22.74
C VAL A 2 -22.90 -40.90 21.90
N THR A 3 -23.32 -40.21 20.84
CA THR A 3 -23.46 -40.82 19.50
C THR A 3 -22.94 -39.82 18.44
N LEU A 4 -21.61 -39.73 18.36
CA LEU A 4 -20.90 -39.55 17.10
C LEU A 4 -21.25 -40.73 16.20
N PHE A 5 -21.58 -40.48 14.92
CA PHE A 5 -21.52 -41.35 13.73
C PHE A 5 -22.76 -41.11 12.85
N SER A 6 -22.71 -40.08 11.99
CA SER A 6 -23.36 -40.05 10.66
C SER A 6 -23.07 -38.71 9.97
N ILE A 7 -21.78 -38.35 9.84
CA ILE A 7 -21.37 -37.43 8.77
C ILE A 7 -21.00 -38.35 7.62
N GLN A 8 -22.05 -38.76 6.88
CA GLN A 8 -21.92 -39.60 5.71
C GLN A 8 -21.14 -38.83 4.65
N PHE A 9 -19.98 -39.37 4.29
CA PHE A 9 -19.18 -39.05 3.12
C PHE A 9 -20.06 -38.77 1.88
N HIS A 10 -20.18 -37.50 1.48
CA HIS A 10 -20.71 -37.13 0.17
C HIS A 10 -19.87 -35.94 -0.34
N GLU A 11 -19.01 -36.23 -1.31
CA GLU A 11 -18.05 -35.36 -2.01
C GLU A 11 -16.90 -34.77 -1.14
N PRO A 12 -15.76 -35.48 -0.98
CA PRO A 12 -14.57 -34.95 -0.28
C PRO A 12 -14.00 -33.68 -0.96
N SER A 13 -14.29 -33.50 -2.25
CA SER A 13 -13.99 -32.30 -3.03
C SER A 13 -14.77 -31.07 -2.53
N LEU A 14 -16.04 -31.25 -2.19
CA LEU A 14 -16.93 -30.16 -1.77
C LEU A 14 -16.65 -29.74 -0.32
N THR A 15 -16.34 -30.70 0.55
CA THR A 15 -15.89 -30.41 1.93
C THR A 15 -14.54 -29.70 1.96
N LEU A 16 -13.59 -30.10 1.12
CA LEU A 16 -12.30 -29.43 0.97
C LEU A 16 -12.45 -28.03 0.36
N LEU A 17 -13.32 -27.85 -0.64
CA LEU A 17 -13.67 -26.55 -1.23
C LEU A 17 -14.29 -25.61 -0.19
N LEU A 18 -15.20 -26.12 0.64
CA LEU A 18 -15.88 -25.34 1.68
C LEU A 18 -14.90 -24.90 2.79
N LEU A 19 -13.97 -25.80 3.17
CA LEU A 19 -12.90 -25.50 4.13
C LEU A 19 -11.93 -24.42 3.59
N LEU A 20 -11.57 -24.51 2.30
CA LEU A 20 -10.72 -23.54 1.61
C LEU A 20 -11.40 -22.16 1.55
N LEU A 21 -12.70 -22.12 1.21
CA LEU A 21 -13.48 -20.88 1.22
C LEU A 21 -13.55 -20.25 2.61
N LEU A 22 -13.76 -21.05 3.67
CA LEU A 22 -13.76 -20.58 5.06
C LEU A 22 -12.40 -20.04 5.53
N LEU A 23 -11.29 -20.49 4.96
CA LEU A 23 -9.94 -20.00 5.25
C LEU A 23 -9.57 -18.73 4.48
N VAL A 24 -10.13 -18.52 3.28
CA VAL A 24 -9.84 -17.37 2.41
C VAL A 24 -10.78 -16.17 2.68
N VAL A 25 -12.03 -16.43 3.07
CA VAL A 25 -13.02 -15.38 3.43
C VAL A 25 -12.59 -14.46 4.59
N PRO A 26 -11.95 -14.91 5.69
CA PRO A 26 -11.51 -13.99 6.76
C PRO A 26 -10.33 -13.10 6.33
N PHE A 27 -9.59 -13.47 5.28
CA PHE A 27 -8.48 -12.67 4.75
C PHE A 27 -8.97 -11.45 3.97
N SER A 28 -10.16 -11.52 3.36
CA SER A 28 -10.77 -10.38 2.66
C SER A 28 -11.41 -9.35 3.61
N SER A 29 -11.81 -9.78 4.81
CA SER A 29 -12.47 -8.91 5.80
C SER A 29 -11.51 -8.11 6.67
N SER A 30 -10.19 -8.40 6.63
CA SER A 30 -9.19 -7.70 7.45
C SER A 30 -8.52 -6.50 6.74
N LEU A 31 -8.87 -6.21 5.47
CA LEU A 31 -8.52 -4.94 4.80
C LEU A 31 -9.72 -3.99 4.76
N THR A 32 -10.35 -3.75 5.92
CA THR A 32 -11.05 -2.49 6.17
C THR A 32 -10.29 -1.75 7.26
N VAL A 33 -9.13 -1.21 6.89
CA VAL A 33 -8.54 -0.10 7.64
C VAL A 33 -9.58 1.01 7.64
N GLY A 34 -10.18 1.22 8.81
CA GLY A 34 -11.12 2.29 9.03
C GLY A 34 -10.49 3.63 8.69
N SER A 35 -11.13 4.36 7.78
CA SER A 35 -11.07 5.82 7.83
C SER A 35 -12.46 6.35 7.57
N GLN A 36 -13.35 6.14 8.56
CA GLN A 36 -14.49 7.04 8.74
C GLN A 36 -13.92 8.42 9.07
N ARG A 37 -13.69 9.24 8.03
CA ARG A 37 -13.70 10.68 8.22
C ARG A 37 -15.15 11.13 8.04
N ASN A 38 -15.94 10.97 9.09
CA ASN A 38 -17.11 11.83 9.27
C ASN A 38 -16.55 13.24 9.51
N PHE A 39 -16.29 13.94 8.41
CA PHE A 39 -15.88 15.33 8.45
C PHE A 39 -17.13 16.12 8.79
N THR A 40 -17.33 16.36 10.09
CA THR A 40 -18.21 17.40 10.58
C THR A 40 -17.72 18.69 9.95
N THR A 41 -18.43 19.13 8.90
CA THR A 41 -18.20 20.39 8.19
C THR A 41 -18.49 21.55 9.15
N THR A 42 -17.56 21.83 10.06
CA THR A 42 -17.39 23.17 10.60
C THR A 42 -16.54 23.92 9.59
N ALA A 43 -17.16 24.94 9.01
CA ALA A 43 -16.56 25.88 8.08
C ALA A 43 -15.24 26.46 8.65
N ILE A 44 -14.10 25.96 8.18
CA ILE A 44 -12.84 26.66 8.26
C ILE A 44 -12.51 27.06 6.83
N LEU A 45 -12.78 28.32 6.51
CA LEU A 45 -12.27 28.97 5.32
C LEU A 45 -10.75 29.04 5.44
N LEU A 46 -10.03 28.14 4.76
CA LEU A 46 -8.60 28.35 4.49
C LEU A 46 -8.49 29.05 3.13
N PRO A 47 -7.67 30.12 3.00
CA PRO A 47 -7.40 30.74 1.72
C PRO A 47 -6.83 29.69 0.77
N SER A 48 -7.60 29.35 -0.27
CA SER A 48 -7.08 28.67 -1.45
C SER A 48 -6.24 29.68 -2.21
N GLU A 49 -4.98 29.83 -1.80
CA GLU A 49 -3.99 30.52 -2.61
C GLU A 49 -2.63 29.87 -2.38
N SER A 50 -2.38 28.75 -3.08
CA SER A 50 -1.05 28.22 -3.43
C SER A 50 0.10 28.39 -2.42
N ALA A 51 -0.20 28.30 -1.12
CA ALA A 51 0.77 28.62 -0.09
C ALA A 51 1.70 27.43 0.07
N ASP A 52 2.98 27.64 -0.22
CA ASP A 52 4.04 26.67 0.07
C ASP A 52 3.90 26.22 1.52
N ALA A 53 3.75 24.92 1.76
CA ALA A 53 3.60 24.37 3.12
C ALA A 53 4.84 24.65 3.98
N CYS A 54 5.97 24.98 3.33
CA CYS A 54 7.23 25.38 3.94
C CYS A 54 7.43 26.90 4.04
N GLY A 55 6.46 27.70 3.56
CA GLY A 55 6.61 29.14 3.36
C GLY A 55 7.48 29.49 2.14
N SER A 56 7.32 30.70 1.62
CA SER A 56 8.16 31.20 0.52
C SER A 56 9.53 31.60 1.06
N SER A 57 10.49 30.66 1.04
CA SER A 57 11.90 30.97 1.28
C SER A 57 12.58 31.35 -0.04
N PRO A 58 13.41 32.42 -0.10
CA PRO A 58 14.21 32.73 -1.28
C PRO A 58 15.08 31.55 -1.69
N ARG A 59 15.18 31.26 -2.98
CA ARG A 59 16.06 30.18 -3.45
C ARG A 59 17.51 30.51 -3.06
N PRO A 60 18.19 29.62 -2.34
CA PRO A 60 19.59 29.83 -2.01
C PRO A 60 20.45 29.76 -3.29
N TYR A 61 21.47 30.62 -3.39
CA TYR A 61 22.39 30.68 -4.54
C TYR A 61 23.26 29.42 -4.72
N SER A 62 23.29 28.56 -3.71
CA SER A 62 24.01 27.28 -3.69
C SER A 62 23.22 26.27 -2.87
N CYS A 63 23.18 25.01 -3.31
CA CYS A 63 22.43 23.95 -2.63
C CYS A 63 23.30 22.79 -2.10
N PRO A 64 24.03 22.98 -1.00
CA PRO A 64 24.61 21.86 -0.28
C PRO A 64 23.55 21.23 0.65
N VAL A 65 22.51 20.61 0.07
CA VAL A 65 21.50 19.88 0.86
C VAL A 65 22.04 18.51 1.24
N ASN A 66 22.26 18.30 2.52
CA ASN A 66 22.65 17.01 3.08
C ASN A 66 21.95 16.82 4.42
N CYS A 67 21.01 15.88 4.49
CA CYS A 67 20.28 15.58 5.72
C CYS A 67 20.70 14.20 6.25
N PHE A 68 20.99 14.11 7.54
CA PHE A 68 21.25 12.84 8.22
C PHE A 68 19.94 12.12 8.60
N ARG A 69 18.92 12.91 8.94
CA ARG A 69 17.56 12.44 9.22
C ARG A 69 16.66 12.80 8.05
N THR A 70 15.90 11.82 7.58
CA THR A 70 14.89 12.04 6.56
C THR A 70 13.76 12.90 7.10
N ASP A 71 13.42 13.94 6.34
CA ASP A 71 12.28 14.83 6.56
C ASP A 71 11.50 14.90 5.25
N PRO A 72 10.62 13.91 4.97
CA PRO A 72 9.98 13.79 3.67
C PRO A 72 8.95 14.90 3.46
N VAL A 73 8.99 15.57 2.30
CA VAL A 73 8.00 16.56 1.86
C VAL A 73 7.55 16.28 0.43
N CYS A 74 6.32 16.65 0.12
CA CYS A 74 5.76 16.47 -1.21
C CYS A 74 5.79 17.79 -1.98
N GLY A 75 6.53 17.79 -3.09
CA GLY A 75 6.50 18.88 -4.05
C GLY A 75 5.18 18.96 -4.80
N ASP A 76 4.90 20.13 -5.37
CA ASP A 76 3.80 20.36 -6.31
C ASP A 76 3.99 19.59 -7.63
N ASP A 77 5.21 19.16 -7.91
CA ASP A 77 5.61 18.25 -8.98
C ASP A 77 5.29 16.76 -8.68
N GLY A 78 4.80 16.45 -7.48
CA GLY A 78 4.49 15.08 -7.07
C GLY A 78 5.71 14.26 -6.67
N VAL A 79 6.89 14.88 -6.56
CA VAL A 79 8.13 14.24 -6.10
C VAL A 79 8.24 14.34 -4.58
N THR A 80 8.63 13.25 -3.94
CA THR A 80 8.97 13.28 -2.52
C THR A 80 10.43 13.67 -2.34
N TYR A 81 10.66 14.82 -1.73
CA TYR A 81 11.98 15.30 -1.31
C TYR A 81 12.28 14.80 0.09
N TRP A 82 13.49 14.31 0.34
CA TRP A 82 13.81 13.56 1.56
C TRP A 82 14.53 14.41 2.60
N CYS A 83 15.08 15.54 2.20
CA CYS A 83 15.79 16.47 3.07
C CYS A 83 14.97 17.74 3.38
N GLY A 84 13.64 17.61 3.37
CA GLY A 84 12.70 18.64 3.75
C GLY A 84 12.55 19.76 2.71
N CYS A 85 12.10 20.91 3.20
CA CYS A 85 11.81 22.08 2.38
C CYS A 85 13.03 22.60 1.61
N ALA A 86 14.23 22.52 2.19
CA ALA A 86 15.46 23.02 1.56
C ALA A 86 15.80 22.25 0.27
N ASP A 87 15.50 20.96 0.25
CA ASP A 87 15.71 20.05 -0.89
C ASP A 87 14.72 20.32 -2.03
N ALA A 88 13.44 20.49 -1.67
CA ALA A 88 12.40 20.89 -2.61
C ALA A 88 12.68 22.28 -3.23
N HIS A 89 12.99 23.27 -2.38
CA HIS A 89 13.32 24.62 -2.83
C HIS A 89 14.67 24.70 -3.55
N CYS A 90 15.60 23.78 -3.31
CA CYS A 90 16.76 23.70 -4.17
C CYS A 90 16.38 23.24 -5.59
N SER A 91 15.53 22.22 -5.67
CA SER A 91 15.21 21.54 -6.93
C SER A 91 14.24 22.29 -7.83
N GLY A 92 13.79 23.49 -7.45
CA GLY A 92 12.78 24.18 -8.25
C GLY A 92 11.35 23.96 -7.76
N ALA A 93 11.10 23.00 -6.86
CA ALA A 93 9.75 22.63 -6.45
C ALA A 93 9.20 23.53 -5.34
N LYS A 94 7.89 23.69 -5.37
CA LYS A 94 7.10 24.27 -4.28
C LYS A 94 6.55 23.15 -3.44
N VAL A 95 6.49 23.28 -2.12
CA VAL A 95 6.02 22.18 -1.26
C VAL A 95 4.51 22.26 -1.13
N ALA A 96 3.81 21.31 -1.77
CA ALA A 96 2.35 21.21 -1.69
C ALA A 96 1.88 20.67 -0.33
N LYS A 97 2.65 19.75 0.28
CA LYS A 97 2.27 19.13 1.56
C LYS A 97 3.49 18.58 2.32
N ILE A 98 3.45 18.67 3.65
CA ILE A 98 4.43 18.01 4.53
C ILE A 98 4.20 16.49 4.56
N GLY A 99 5.27 15.70 4.53
CA GLY A 99 5.24 14.25 4.40
C GLY A 99 5.34 13.78 2.94
N PHE A 100 5.24 12.46 2.75
CA PHE A 100 5.31 11.83 1.43
C PHE A 100 4.21 12.30 0.48
N CYS A 101 4.54 12.28 -0.81
CA CYS A 101 3.52 12.40 -1.85
C CYS A 101 2.58 11.20 -1.84
N ASN A 102 1.32 11.45 -2.16
CA ASN A 102 0.36 10.38 -2.34
C ASN A 102 0.73 9.59 -3.60
N VAL A 103 1.21 8.36 -3.42
CA VAL A 103 1.55 7.44 -4.52
C VAL A 103 0.28 6.93 -5.25
N GLY A 104 -0.91 7.38 -4.84
CA GLY A 104 -2.19 6.79 -5.25
C GLY A 104 -3.06 7.56 -6.25
N ASN A 105 -2.66 8.71 -6.80
CA ASN A 105 -3.59 9.48 -7.67
C ASN A 105 -3.11 9.76 -9.10
N ASN A 106 -1.88 9.39 -9.47
CA ASN A 106 -1.36 9.66 -10.81
C ASN A 106 -0.55 8.46 -11.32
N GLY A 107 -1.26 7.52 -11.98
CA GLY A 107 -0.72 6.82 -13.14
C GLY A 107 0.56 6.01 -12.93
N GLY A 108 0.58 5.15 -11.92
CA GLY A 108 1.55 4.07 -11.85
C GLY A 108 0.89 2.90 -11.18
N THR A 109 0.35 1.97 -11.96
CA THR A 109 0.30 0.58 -11.52
C THR A 109 1.74 0.20 -11.18
N GLY A 110 2.13 0.42 -9.93
CA GLY A 110 3.22 -0.28 -9.27
C GLY A 110 2.83 -1.74 -9.12
N SER A 111 2.46 -2.37 -10.24
CA SER A 111 2.82 -3.75 -10.51
C SER A 111 4.34 -3.72 -10.51
N PHE A 112 4.91 -3.78 -9.32
CA PHE A 112 6.30 -4.13 -9.14
C PHE A 112 6.53 -5.33 -10.04
N PRO A 113 7.50 -5.31 -10.96
CA PRO A 113 7.88 -6.53 -11.68
C PRO A 113 8.30 -7.66 -10.72
N GLY A 114 8.57 -7.34 -9.44
CA GLY A 114 8.77 -8.29 -8.35
C GLY A 114 7.51 -9.01 -7.84
N GLN A 115 6.30 -8.45 -7.98
CA GLN A 115 5.07 -9.08 -7.49
C GLN A 115 4.56 -10.16 -8.46
N ALA A 116 4.74 -9.96 -9.77
CA ALA A 116 4.37 -10.94 -10.78
C ALA A 116 5.26 -12.19 -10.75
N LEU A 117 6.59 -12.02 -10.61
CA LEU A 117 7.53 -13.14 -10.46
C LEU A 117 7.34 -13.89 -9.14
N LEU A 118 7.01 -13.18 -8.05
CA LEU A 118 6.70 -13.80 -6.77
C LEU A 118 5.45 -14.68 -6.87
N LEU A 119 4.41 -14.22 -7.58
CA LEU A 119 3.19 -15.00 -7.76
C LEU A 119 3.46 -16.28 -8.58
N LEU A 120 4.21 -16.18 -9.68
CA LEU A 120 4.61 -17.35 -10.48
C LEU A 120 5.45 -18.34 -9.65
N HIS A 121 6.36 -17.83 -8.83
CA HIS A 121 7.18 -18.65 -7.93
C HIS A 121 6.32 -19.39 -6.89
N ILE A 122 5.35 -18.71 -6.27
CA ILE A 122 4.46 -19.32 -5.28
C ILE A 122 3.57 -20.40 -5.94
N VAL A 123 2.97 -20.10 -7.10
CA VAL A 123 2.11 -21.07 -7.81
C VAL A 123 2.90 -22.31 -8.21
N TRP A 124 4.13 -22.14 -8.71
CA TRP A 124 4.98 -23.27 -9.09
C TRP A 124 5.34 -24.17 -7.90
N LEU A 125 5.66 -23.58 -6.74
CA LEU A 125 5.94 -24.35 -5.52
C LEU A 125 4.71 -25.14 -5.03
N ILE A 126 3.51 -24.57 -5.16
CA ILE A 126 2.26 -25.25 -4.81
C ILE A 126 2.01 -26.45 -5.73
N VAL A 127 2.19 -26.28 -7.04
CA VAL A 127 2.02 -27.35 -8.03
C VAL A 127 3.02 -28.49 -7.76
N LEU A 128 4.31 -28.17 -7.58
CA LEU A 128 5.31 -29.20 -7.27
C LEU A 128 5.03 -29.92 -5.95
N GLY A 129 4.63 -29.20 -4.91
CA GLY A 129 4.28 -29.82 -3.62
C GLY A 129 3.13 -30.81 -3.76
N PHE A 130 2.10 -30.45 -4.54
CA PHE A 130 0.97 -31.33 -4.83
C PHE A 130 1.41 -32.56 -5.65
N SER A 131 2.23 -32.37 -6.69
CA SER A 131 2.69 -33.50 -7.52
C SER A 131 3.53 -34.51 -6.72
N VAL A 132 4.36 -34.06 -5.77
CA VAL A 132 5.09 -34.95 -4.84
C VAL A 132 4.14 -35.68 -3.90
N PHE A 133 3.17 -34.98 -3.30
CA PHE A 133 2.23 -35.58 -2.36
C PHE A 133 1.33 -36.65 -3.02
N PHE A 134 0.93 -36.44 -4.27
CA PHE A 134 0.11 -37.37 -5.05
C PHE A 134 0.93 -38.43 -5.80
N GLY A 135 2.27 -38.41 -5.70
CA GLY A 135 3.15 -39.37 -6.37
C GLY A 135 3.12 -39.29 -7.90
N LEU A 136 2.85 -38.10 -8.44
CA LEU A 136 2.78 -37.81 -9.88
C LEU A 136 4.12 -37.34 -10.46
N ILE A 137 5.19 -37.34 -9.66
CA ILE A 137 6.58 -37.13 -10.09
C ILE A 137 7.47 -38.28 -9.64
#